data_AF-B9K9Y1-F1
#
_entry.id   AF-B9K9Y1-F1
#
_cell.length_a   1.000
_cell.length_b   1.000
_cell.length_c   1.000
_cell.angle_alpha   90.00
_cell.angle_beta   90.00
_cell.angle_gamma   90.00
#
_symmetry.space_group_name_H-M   'P 1'
#
loop_
_entity.id
_entity.type
_entity.pdbx_description
1 polymer ?
#
loop_
_entity_poly.entity_id
_entity_poly.type
_entity_poly.pdbx_seq_one_letter_code
_entity_poly.pdbx_strand_id
1 'polypeptide(L)'
;MNSAIEYRISLKYVKKSTLPVKRTQKLAEFVPVFIAGKNGKEEQIPGKAEARAKVFLPEFLNFAKKVGAIHDEQISLFQMENDRSRKLVLKVSDDYAYLRLMIYGVLMSVLKNPVEWGYLEDLVLSMEPLTLRFWGSKIKYTFWKAKNRRVLNYLARRILEVERLGKVT
;
A
#
# COMPACT_ATOMS: atom_id res chain seq x y z
N MET A 1 9.62 24.92 12.20
CA MET A 1 10.08 23.51 12.18
C MET A 1 9.18 22.76 11.21
N ASN A 2 9.67 22.46 10.00
CA ASN A 2 8.90 21.66 9.04
C ASN A 2 9.13 20.19 9.34
N SER A 3 8.21 19.57 10.08
CA SER A 3 8.15 18.11 10.18
C SER A 3 7.74 17.56 8.82
N ALA A 4 8.71 17.17 8.00
CA ALA A 4 8.43 16.46 6.76
C ALA A 4 8.01 15.02 7.12
N ILE A 5 6.89 14.57 6.55
CA ILE A 5 6.43 13.18 6.66
C ILE A 5 6.87 12.46 5.39
N GLU A 6 7.58 11.36 5.56
CA GLU A 6 7.93 10.42 4.49
C GLU A 6 7.10 9.14 4.69
N TYR A 7 6.79 8.42 3.63
CA TYR A 7 6.06 7.16 3.73
C TYR A 7 6.92 5.99 3.25
N ARG A 8 6.85 4.87 3.97
CA ARG A 8 7.59 3.64 3.66
C ARG A 8 6.67 2.46 3.46
N ILE A 9 6.93 1.72 2.39
CA ILE A 9 6.26 0.44 2.12
C ILE A 9 7.33 -0.64 2.11
N SER A 10 7.35 -1.43 3.18
CA SER A 10 8.29 -2.53 3.37
C SER A 10 7.73 -3.83 2.78
N LEU A 11 8.37 -4.39 1.75
CA LEU A 11 7.99 -5.68 1.17
C LEU A 11 8.84 -6.82 1.77
N LYS A 12 8.24 -7.56 2.70
CA LYS A 12 8.86 -8.70 3.40
C LYS A 12 8.53 -10.03 2.72
N TYR A 13 9.45 -10.98 2.77
CA TYR A 13 9.18 -12.34 2.28
C TYR A 13 8.07 -13.00 3.09
N VAL A 14 7.23 -13.78 2.40
CA VAL A 14 6.20 -14.62 3.03
C VAL A 14 6.19 -16.00 2.39
N LYS A 15 5.87 -17.01 3.20
CA LYS A 15 5.60 -18.36 2.69
C LYS A 15 4.47 -18.27 1.65
N LYS A 16 4.73 -18.81 0.46
CA LYS A 16 3.77 -18.81 -0.66
C LYS A 16 2.45 -19.40 -0.18
N SER A 17 1.33 -18.72 -0.41
CA SER A 17 0.04 -19.41 -0.35
C SER A 17 -0.06 -20.34 -1.57
N THR A 18 -0.60 -21.54 -1.39
CA THR A 18 -0.97 -22.44 -2.48
C THR A 18 -2.07 -21.79 -3.32
N LEU A 19 -1.67 -20.95 -4.27
CA LEU A 19 -2.54 -20.45 -5.32
C LEU A 19 -2.27 -21.26 -6.59
N PRO A 20 -3.28 -21.43 -7.46
CA PRO A 20 -3.13 -22.12 -8.74
C PRO A 20 -2.14 -21.42 -9.69
N VAL A 21 -1.67 -20.21 -9.37
CA VAL A 21 -0.69 -19.46 -10.15
C VAL A 21 0.61 -19.29 -9.35
N LYS A 22 1.75 -19.67 -9.94
CA LYS A 22 3.10 -19.47 -9.37
C LYS A 22 3.51 -17.99 -9.43
N ARG A 23 2.89 -17.12 -8.61
CA ARG A 23 3.27 -15.69 -8.50
C ARG A 23 4.07 -15.41 -7.23
N THR A 24 5.05 -14.51 -7.36
CA THR A 24 5.85 -14.04 -6.21
C THR A 24 5.01 -13.15 -5.33
N GLN A 25 4.83 -13.55 -4.07
CA GLN A 25 4.10 -12.79 -3.07
C GLN A 25 5.06 -12.19 -2.04
N LYS A 26 4.76 -10.97 -1.61
CA LYS A 26 5.40 -10.31 -0.47
C LYS A 26 4.33 -9.80 0.48
N LEU A 27 4.69 -9.67 1.76
CA LEU A 27 3.90 -8.89 2.70
C LEU A 27 4.34 -7.43 2.59
N ALA A 28 3.46 -6.58 2.08
CA ALA A 28 3.62 -5.14 2.16
C ALA A 28 3.21 -4.66 3.56
N GLU A 29 4.06 -3.87 4.18
CA GLU A 29 3.80 -3.17 5.43
C GLU A 29 3.93 -1.67 5.19
N PHE A 30 2.82 -0.94 5.39
CA PHE A 30 2.68 0.48 5.11
C PHE A 30 2.92 1.27 6.39
N VAL A 31 3.92 2.16 6.39
CA VAL A 31 4.43 2.84 7.59
C VAL A 31 4.74 4.30 7.29
N PRO A 32 4.10 5.27 7.96
CA PRO A 32 4.54 6.66 7.93
C PRO A 32 5.85 6.81 8.71
N VAL A 33 6.72 7.71 8.29
CA VAL A 33 8.02 8.02 8.89
C VAL A 33 8.12 9.51 9.09
N PHE A 34 8.30 9.91 10.35
CA PHE A 34 8.40 11.31 10.72
C PHE A 34 9.87 11.72 10.72
N ILE A 35 10.19 12.79 10.01
CA ILE A 35 11.53 13.39 10.04
C ILE A 35 11.51 14.44 11.15
N ALA A 36 12.22 14.15 12.23
CA ALA A 36 12.36 15.05 13.38
C ALA A 36 13.80 15.55 13.45
N GLY A 37 13.99 16.87 13.52
CA GLY A 37 15.30 17.45 13.78
C GLY A 37 15.63 17.35 15.27
N LYS A 38 16.62 16.54 15.64
CA LYS A 38 17.17 16.49 17.00
C LYS A 38 18.66 16.80 16.95
N ASN A 39 19.08 17.84 17.67
CA ASN A 39 20.49 18.26 17.76
C ASN A 39 21.18 18.50 16.39
N GLY A 40 20.49 19.15 15.45
CA GLY A 40 21.05 19.45 14.12
C GLY A 40 21.21 18.24 13.19
N LYS A 41 20.72 17.05 13.59
CA LYS A 41 20.64 15.86 12.74
C LYS A 41 19.17 15.51 12.50
N GLU A 42 18.86 15.15 11.26
CA GLU A 42 17.55 14.60 10.90
C GLU A 42 17.46 13.15 11.38
N GLU A 43 16.54 12.89 12.30
CA GLU A 43 16.23 11.55 12.79
C GLU A 43 14.91 11.06 12.18
N GLN A 44 14.91 9.84 11.66
CA GLN A 44 13.73 9.23 11.05
C GLN A 44 13.04 8.33 12.07
N ILE A 45 11.86 8.76 12.52
CA ILE A 45 11.08 8.05 13.53
C ILE A 45 9.95 7.29 12.81
N PRO A 46 10.02 5.95 12.71
CA PRO A 46 8.95 5.18 12.09
C PRO A 46 7.71 5.20 12.97
N GLY A 47 6.57 5.56 12.37
CA GLY A 47 5.26 5.47 13.00
C GLY A 47 4.76 4.04 13.10
N LYS A 48 3.54 3.90 13.62
CA LYS A 48 2.84 2.62 13.67
C LYS A 48 2.44 2.18 12.25
N ALA A 49 2.60 0.89 11.94
CA ALA A 49 2.13 0.33 10.68
C ALA A 49 0.63 0.61 10.50
N GLU A 50 0.26 1.15 9.35
CA GLU A 50 -1.09 1.59 9.00
C GLU A 50 -1.88 0.49 8.30
N ALA A 51 -1.19 -0.39 7.56
CA ALA A 51 -1.76 -1.59 6.98
C ALA A 51 -0.69 -2.66 6.76
N ARG A 52 -1.15 -3.92 6.66
CA ARG A 52 -0.34 -5.04 6.17
C ARG A 52 -1.15 -5.88 5.19
N ALA A 53 -0.63 -6.09 3.99
CA ALA A 53 -1.32 -6.81 2.93
C ALA A 53 -0.37 -7.75 2.17
N LYS A 54 -0.88 -8.89 1.70
CA LYS A 54 -0.12 -9.72 0.75
C LYS A 54 -0.30 -9.13 -0.65
N VAL A 55 0.79 -8.75 -1.27
CA VAL A 55 0.82 -8.18 -2.62
C VAL A 55 1.50 -9.14 -3.59
N PHE A 56 1.09 -9.08 -4.85
CA PHE A 56 1.75 -9.79 -5.95
C PHE A 56 2.79 -8.86 -6.55
N LEU A 57 4.05 -9.29 -6.53
CA LEU A 57 5.18 -8.37 -6.67
C LEU A 57 5.23 -7.68 -8.05
N PRO A 58 5.12 -8.39 -9.19
CA PRO A 58 5.16 -7.73 -10.50
C PRO A 58 4.07 -6.66 -10.63
N GLU A 59 2.85 -6.99 -10.24
CA GLU A 59 1.67 -6.15 -10.41
C GLU A 59 1.70 -4.95 -9.46
N PHE A 60 2.08 -5.17 -8.20
CA PHE A 60 2.23 -4.09 -7.22
C PHE A 60 3.34 -3.10 -7.59
N LEU A 61 4.47 -3.58 -8.12
CA LEU A 61 5.56 -2.71 -8.56
C LEU A 61 5.19 -1.93 -9.82
N ASN A 62 4.46 -2.55 -10.75
CA ASN A 62 3.95 -1.87 -11.93
C ASN A 62 2.98 -0.75 -11.55
N PHE A 63 2.04 -1.04 -10.65
CA PHE A 63 1.12 -0.05 -10.11
C PHE A 63 1.87 1.10 -9.43
N ALA A 64 2.90 0.79 -8.63
CA ALA A 64 3.70 1.82 -7.98
C ALA A 64 4.35 2.76 -9.00
N LYS A 65 4.96 2.26 -10.06
CA LYS A 65 5.54 3.11 -11.12
C LYS A 65 4.52 4.06 -11.73
N LYS A 66 3.30 3.59 -12.00
CA LYS A 66 2.22 4.43 -12.53
C LYS A 66 1.79 5.52 -11.56
N VAL A 67 1.67 5.20 -10.27
CA VAL A 67 1.39 6.20 -9.24
C VAL A 67 2.48 7.27 -9.21
N GLY A 68 3.76 6.90 -9.28
CA GLY A 68 4.87 7.86 -9.29
C GLY A 68 4.81 8.79 -10.50
N ALA A 69 4.49 8.25 -11.68
CA ALA A 69 4.33 9.03 -12.91
C ALA A 69 3.18 10.06 -12.85
N ILE A 70 2.11 9.81 -12.08
CA ILE A 70 0.96 10.72 -11.95
C ILE A 70 1.26 11.90 -11.03
N HIS A 71 2.10 11.68 -10.01
CA HIS A 71 2.37 12.65 -8.97
C HIS A 71 3.64 13.47 -9.22
N ASP A 72 4.25 13.35 -10.41
CA ASP A 72 5.61 13.85 -10.69
C ASP A 72 6.63 13.47 -9.59
N GLU A 73 6.37 12.35 -8.91
CA GLU A 73 7.17 11.87 -7.79
C GLU A 73 8.09 10.74 -8.23
N GLN A 74 9.37 10.85 -7.85
CA GLN A 74 10.28 9.73 -7.94
C GLN A 74 10.01 8.74 -6.80
N ILE A 75 9.15 7.75 -7.07
CA ILE A 75 9.03 6.58 -6.19
C ILE A 75 10.36 5.84 -6.20
N SER A 76 11.11 6.05 -5.12
CA SER A 76 12.45 5.52 -4.97
C SER A 76 12.35 4.10 -4.40
N LEU A 77 12.79 3.14 -5.20
CA LEU A 77 12.91 1.74 -4.85
C LEU A 77 14.26 1.49 -4.20
N PHE A 78 14.29 1.33 -2.88
CA PHE A 78 15.50 0.94 -2.14
C PHE A 78 15.51 -0.57 -1.90
N GLN A 79 16.58 -1.22 -2.35
CA GLN A 79 16.88 -2.61 -2.01
C GLN A 79 17.92 -2.60 -0.89
N MET A 80 17.54 -3.08 0.31
CA MET A 80 18.48 -3.26 1.41
C MET A 80 18.94 -4.73 1.40
N GLU A 81 20.19 -4.95 1.02
CA GLU A 81 20.87 -6.22 1.15
C GLU A 81 21.69 -6.25 2.43
N ASN A 82 21.22 -7.04 3.39
CA ASN A 82 22.04 -7.64 4.43
C ASN A 82 21.50 -9.06 4.69
N ASP A 83 22.43 -9.96 4.97
CA ASP A 83 22.55 -11.36 4.53
C ASP A 83 21.43 -12.38 4.83
N ARG A 84 20.25 -11.97 5.32
CA ARG A 84 19.15 -12.90 5.67
C ARG A 84 17.75 -12.43 5.30
N SER A 85 17.54 -11.15 5.01
CA SER A 85 16.20 -10.61 4.74
C SER A 85 16.18 -9.75 3.48
N ARG A 86 15.95 -10.38 2.32
CA ARG A 86 15.72 -9.72 1.02
C ARG A 86 14.49 -8.78 1.07
N LYS A 87 14.67 -7.58 1.62
CA LYS A 87 13.62 -6.58 1.90
C LYS A 87 13.72 -5.45 0.87
N LEU A 88 12.66 -5.31 0.09
CA LEU A 88 12.47 -4.15 -0.79
C LEU A 88 11.70 -3.08 0.00
N VAL A 89 12.09 -1.82 -0.13
CA VAL A 89 11.41 -0.69 0.50
C VAL A 89 11.09 0.36 -0.56
N LEU A 90 9.82 0.74 -0.66
CA LEU A 90 9.40 1.92 -1.42
C LEU A 90 9.38 3.13 -0.49
N LYS A 91 9.91 4.26 -0.95
CA LYS A 91 9.73 5.56 -0.29
C LYS A 91 8.87 6.48 -1.16
N VAL A 92 7.98 7.22 -0.52
CA VAL A 92 7.00 8.12 -1.15
C VAL A 92 6.85 9.35 -0.25
N SER A 93 6.77 10.54 -0.81
CA SER A 93 6.57 11.80 -0.06
C SER A 93 5.13 12.30 -0.14
N ASP A 94 4.41 12.01 -1.22
CA ASP A 94 3.01 12.39 -1.41
C ASP A 94 2.07 11.44 -0.66
N ASP A 95 1.22 12.02 0.19
CA ASP A 95 0.23 11.28 0.99
C ASP A 95 -0.78 10.54 0.11
N TYR A 96 -1.23 11.13 -1.00
CA TYR A 96 -2.18 10.48 -1.91
C TYR A 96 -1.56 9.35 -2.72
N ALA A 97 -0.31 9.50 -3.16
CA ALA A 97 0.45 8.41 -3.77
C ALA A 97 0.58 7.24 -2.79
N TYR A 98 0.91 7.53 -1.53
CA TYR A 98 0.95 6.53 -0.48
C TYR A 98 -0.41 5.87 -0.22
N LEU A 99 -1.49 6.65 -0.13
CA LEU A 99 -2.85 6.14 0.05
C LEU A 99 -3.29 5.25 -1.11
N ARG A 100 -2.98 5.62 -2.36
CA ARG A 100 -3.24 4.79 -3.55
C ARG A 100 -2.53 3.44 -3.44
N LEU A 101 -1.25 3.44 -3.09
CA LEU A 101 -0.47 2.21 -2.90
C LEU A 101 -1.04 1.32 -1.77
N MET A 102 -1.46 1.94 -0.66
CA MET A 102 -2.06 1.23 0.47
C MET A 102 -3.39 0.60 0.10
N ILE A 103 -4.30 1.38 -0.51
CA ILE A 103 -5.62 0.91 -0.92
C ILE A 103 -5.46 -0.21 -1.95
N TYR A 104 -4.68 0.02 -3.01
CA TYR A 104 -4.42 -1.00 -4.04
C TYR A 104 -3.85 -2.28 -3.44
N GLY A 105 -2.83 -2.19 -2.60
CA GLY A 105 -2.20 -3.36 -1.97
C GLY A 105 -3.17 -4.16 -1.09
N VAL A 106 -4.02 -3.47 -0.32
CA VAL A 106 -5.03 -4.11 0.53
C VAL A 106 -6.13 -4.77 -0.30
N LEU A 107 -6.67 -4.08 -1.29
CA LEU A 107 -7.73 -4.59 -2.17
C LEU A 107 -7.24 -5.74 -3.06
N MET A 108 -6.04 -5.63 -3.63
CA MET A 108 -5.42 -6.70 -4.41
C MET A 108 -5.29 -7.98 -3.57
N SER A 109 -5.03 -7.86 -2.26
CA SER A 109 -4.81 -9.03 -1.39
C SER A 109 -6.03 -9.92 -1.20
N VAL A 110 -7.23 -9.44 -1.56
CA VAL A 110 -8.48 -10.22 -1.57
C VAL A 110 -8.89 -10.70 -2.95
N LEU A 111 -8.52 -9.96 -3.99
CA LEU A 111 -8.84 -10.32 -5.37
C LEU A 111 -7.96 -11.49 -5.79
N LYS A 112 -8.58 -12.62 -6.12
CA LYS A 112 -7.86 -13.81 -6.60
C LYS A 112 -7.75 -13.87 -8.12
N ASN A 113 -8.53 -13.05 -8.84
CA ASN A 113 -8.60 -13.06 -10.29
C ASN A 113 -7.77 -11.90 -10.87
N PRO A 114 -6.79 -12.18 -11.75
CA PRO A 114 -5.99 -11.16 -12.41
C PRO A 114 -6.79 -10.14 -13.24
N VAL A 115 -7.93 -10.55 -13.81
CA VAL A 115 -8.80 -9.66 -14.61
C VAL A 115 -9.34 -8.52 -13.74
N GLU A 116 -9.66 -8.82 -12.48
CA GLU A 116 -10.17 -7.82 -11.54
C GLU A 116 -9.09 -6.83 -11.07
N TRP A 117 -7.81 -7.15 -11.28
CA TRP A 117 -6.71 -6.28 -10.86
C TRP A 117 -6.50 -5.10 -11.81
N GLY A 118 -6.73 -5.28 -13.11
CA GLY A 118 -6.72 -4.18 -14.07
C GLY A 118 -7.81 -3.16 -13.74
N TYR A 119 -9.04 -3.63 -13.50
CA TYR A 119 -10.13 -2.77 -13.04
C TYR A 119 -9.81 -2.09 -11.71
N LEU A 120 -9.25 -2.82 -10.73
CA LEU A 120 -8.85 -2.26 -9.45
C LEU A 120 -7.80 -1.16 -9.62
N GLU A 121 -6.85 -1.37 -10.52
CA GLU A 121 -5.81 -0.40 -10.83
C GLU A 121 -6.42 0.90 -11.37
N ASP A 122 -7.25 0.81 -12.42
CA ASP A 122 -7.92 1.98 -13.01
C ASP A 122 -8.81 2.69 -11.97
N LEU A 123 -9.51 1.93 -11.14
CA LEU A 123 -10.33 2.45 -10.07
C LEU A 123 -9.50 3.28 -9.08
N VAL A 124 -8.41 2.72 -8.53
CA VAL A 124 -7.62 3.41 -7.50
C VAL A 124 -6.85 4.60 -8.08
N LEU A 125 -6.39 4.51 -9.33
CA LEU A 125 -5.74 5.64 -10.00
C LEU A 125 -6.73 6.81 -10.18
N SER A 126 -7.97 6.53 -10.57
CA SER A 126 -9.02 7.53 -10.77
C SER A 126 -9.69 8.05 -9.49
N MET A 127 -9.40 7.50 -8.31
CA MET A 127 -10.00 7.97 -7.06
C MET A 127 -9.61 9.41 -6.75
N GLU A 128 -10.61 10.22 -6.40
CA GLU A 128 -10.42 11.58 -5.91
C GLU A 128 -9.77 11.62 -4.52
N PRO A 129 -9.10 12.72 -4.15
CA PRO A 129 -8.48 12.89 -2.83
C PRO A 129 -9.39 12.58 -1.64
N LEU A 130 -10.67 12.98 -1.70
CA LEU A 130 -11.63 12.74 -0.62
C LEU A 130 -11.91 11.24 -0.45
N THR A 131 -12.12 10.54 -1.56
CA THR A 131 -12.35 9.09 -1.61
C THR A 131 -11.14 8.31 -1.10
N LEU A 132 -9.92 8.72 -1.49
CA LEU A 132 -8.67 8.14 -0.96
C LEU A 132 -8.55 8.32 0.56
N ARG A 133 -8.83 9.52 1.07
CA ARG A 133 -8.79 9.78 2.51
C ARG A 133 -9.82 8.96 3.27
N PHE A 134 -11.04 8.89 2.75
CA PHE A 134 -12.12 8.11 3.35
C PHE A 134 -11.75 6.63 3.46
N TRP A 135 -11.39 6.00 2.34
CA TRP A 135 -11.05 4.57 2.33
C TRP A 135 -9.75 4.28 3.07
N GLY A 136 -8.74 5.14 2.93
CA GLY A 136 -7.50 5.07 3.69
C GLY A 136 -7.76 5.06 5.20
N SER A 137 -8.59 5.99 5.70
CA SER A 137 -8.99 6.05 7.11
C SER A 137 -9.70 4.78 7.58
N LYS A 138 -10.67 4.27 6.78
CA LYS A 138 -11.38 3.03 7.09
C LYS A 138 -10.45 1.82 7.17
N ILE A 139 -9.49 1.71 6.25
CA ILE A 139 -8.48 0.64 6.24
C ILE A 139 -7.60 0.72 7.50
N LYS A 140 -7.02 1.91 7.77
CA LYS A 140 -6.16 2.16 8.94
C LYS A 140 -6.88 1.80 10.24
N TYR A 141 -8.09 2.34 10.44
CA TYR A 141 -8.91 2.07 11.62
C TYR A 141 -9.20 0.58 11.79
N THR A 142 -9.62 -0.08 10.70
CA THR A 142 -9.95 -1.51 10.72
C THR A 142 -8.72 -2.37 11.05
N PHE A 143 -7.57 -2.04 10.46
CA PHE A 143 -6.31 -2.73 10.74
C PHE A 143 -5.91 -2.60 12.22
N TRP A 144 -5.94 -1.39 12.77
CA TRP A 144 -5.58 -1.15 14.17
C TRP A 144 -6.54 -1.77 15.16
N LYS A 145 -7.86 -1.74 14.88
CA LYS A 145 -8.88 -2.30 15.76
C LYS A 145 -8.88 -3.83 15.75
N ALA A 146 -8.83 -4.44 14.57
CA ALA A 146 -9.01 -5.87 14.44
C ALA A 146 -7.73 -6.66 14.72
N LYS A 147 -6.54 -6.08 14.49
CA LYS A 147 -5.24 -6.79 14.40
C LYS A 147 -5.29 -8.06 13.53
N ASN A 148 -6.33 -8.22 12.71
CA ASN A 148 -6.70 -9.45 12.05
C ASN A 148 -6.95 -9.18 10.57
N ARG A 149 -6.16 -9.86 9.75
CA ARG A 149 -6.23 -9.77 8.29
C ARG A 149 -7.60 -10.17 7.72
N ARG A 150 -8.34 -11.08 8.36
CA ARG A 150 -9.66 -11.53 7.87
C ARG A 150 -10.67 -10.38 7.82
N VAL A 151 -10.60 -9.44 8.76
CA VAL A 151 -11.52 -8.28 8.80
C VAL A 151 -11.19 -7.29 7.69
N LEU A 152 -9.90 -7.08 7.40
CA LEU A 152 -9.48 -6.31 6.22
C LEU A 152 -9.99 -6.95 4.93
N ASN A 153 -10.04 -8.28 4.86
CA ASN A 153 -10.58 -8.93 3.66
C ASN A 153 -12.07 -8.62 3.44
N TYR A 154 -12.86 -8.57 4.52
CA TYR A 154 -14.28 -8.21 4.43
C TYR A 154 -14.45 -6.76 3.99
N LEU A 155 -13.71 -5.82 4.59
CA LEU A 155 -13.74 -4.41 4.20
C LEU A 155 -13.36 -4.23 2.73
N ALA A 156 -12.32 -4.91 2.27
CA ALA A 156 -11.87 -4.83 0.89
C ALA A 156 -12.94 -5.29 -0.12
N ARG A 157 -13.71 -6.34 0.21
CA ARG A 157 -14.85 -6.76 -0.61
C ARG A 157 -15.94 -5.70 -0.67
N ARG A 158 -16.27 -5.08 0.46
CA ARG A 158 -17.26 -4.00 0.52
C ARG A 158 -16.85 -2.77 -0.28
N ILE A 159 -15.58 -2.40 -0.25
CA ILE A 159 -15.05 -1.30 -1.08
C ILE A 159 -15.29 -1.61 -2.55
N LEU A 160 -14.92 -2.81 -2.99
CA LEU A 160 -15.12 -3.24 -4.37
C LEU A 160 -16.60 -3.25 -4.78
N GLU A 161 -17.50 -3.68 -3.89
CA GLU A 161 -18.95 -3.64 -4.15
C GLU A 161 -19.47 -2.21 -4.34
N VAL A 162 -19.13 -1.29 -3.42
CA VAL A 162 -19.59 0.10 -3.45
C VAL A 162 -19.08 0.82 -4.71
N GLU A 163 -17.79 0.70 -5.00
CA GLU A 163 -17.17 1.38 -6.13
C GLU A 163 -17.57 0.77 -7.49
N ARG A 164 -17.89 -0.53 -7.53
CA ARG A 164 -18.46 -1.16 -8.73
C ARG A 164 -19.90 -0.74 -8.97
N LEU A 165 -20.72 -0.68 -7.92
CA LEU A 165 -22.14 -0.32 -8.05
C LEU A 165 -22.34 1.18 -8.33
N GLY A 166 -21.47 2.05 -7.80
CA GLY A 166 -21.55 3.49 -8.05
C GLY A 166 -21.22 3.93 -9.47
N LYS A 167 -20.70 3.04 -10.34
CA LYS A 167 -20.43 3.33 -11.77
C LYS A 167 -21.50 2.78 -12.72
N VAL A 168 -22.53 2.10 -12.22
CA VAL A 168 -23.63 1.50 -13.03
C VAL A 168 -24.91 2.34 -12.97
N THR A 169 -24.89 3.48 -12.28
CA THR A 169 -25.94 4.51 -12.24
C THR A 169 -25.41 5.80 -12.85
#